data_AF-A0A5R8KJ81-F1
#
_entry.id   AF-A0A5R8KJ81-F1
#
_cell.length_a   1.000
_cell.length_b   1.000
_cell.length_c   1.000
_cell.angle_alpha   90.00
_cell.angle_beta   90.00
_cell.angle_gamma   90.00
#
_symmetry.space_group_name_H-M   'P 1'
#
loop_
_entity.id
_entity.type
_entity.pdbx_description
1 polymer ?
#
loop_
_entity_poly.entity_id
_entity_poly.type
_entity_poly.pdbx_seq_one_letter_code
_entity_poly.pdbx_strand_id
1 'polypeptide(L)'
;MTRQELARTALRAAIELRRKAKVLLEDPICVYDFADTLEVEVRFVGGSSFAGMFAKGMDALFVPSERPAGRRAFTCAHELAHWRFGHGERVETLDFDRDDRDVPEEILANHFAGFLLMPNRALMAEAGARGFDFRSLTAHEAYRLASQLGVGYDTLIKHLRWSERLIDQERMDQLQLRTPKDLRRELLGHDARGHLVIADAQWRKVAIDLEVGDHAIVPHGAAINGNSARIVRESQHGMVIEAVRPGISQALGSGEWAHMVRVSRKQFVGRAAFRHLEDDDDDTTLDN
;
A
#
# COMPACT_ATOMS: atom_id res chain seq x y z
N MET A 1 20.23 -11.04 19.84
CA MET A 1 20.33 -9.68 19.25
C MET A 1 19.42 -8.76 20.02
N THR A 2 19.84 -7.53 20.27
CA THR A 2 18.98 -6.47 20.81
C THR A 2 17.99 -5.98 19.74
N ARG A 3 16.87 -5.35 20.14
CA ARG A 3 15.93 -4.74 19.20
C ARG A 3 16.59 -3.73 18.25
N GLN A 4 17.61 -3.00 18.73
CA GLN A 4 18.38 -2.06 17.90
C GLN A 4 19.22 -2.78 16.84
N GLU A 5 19.81 -3.92 17.16
CA GLU A 5 20.57 -4.74 16.21
C GLU A 5 19.64 -5.34 15.14
N LEU A 6 18.46 -5.80 15.53
CA LEU A 6 17.44 -6.30 14.60
C LEU A 6 17.00 -5.19 13.64
N ALA A 7 16.68 -3.99 14.15
CA ALA A 7 16.29 -2.85 13.32
C ALA A 7 17.39 -2.43 12.32
N ARG A 8 18.67 -2.41 12.75
CA ARG A 8 19.81 -2.12 11.87
C ARG A 8 19.98 -3.18 10.78
N THR A 9 19.77 -4.46 11.14
CA THR A 9 19.86 -5.58 10.19
C THR A 9 18.74 -5.50 9.15
N ALA A 10 17.51 -5.27 9.62
CA ALA A 10 16.35 -5.04 8.78
C ALA A 10 16.53 -3.87 7.80
N LEU A 11 17.01 -2.72 8.28
CA LEU A 11 17.28 -1.54 7.45
C LEU A 11 18.29 -1.86 6.33
N ARG A 12 19.41 -2.51 6.67
CA ARG A 12 20.43 -2.89 5.68
C ARG A 12 19.85 -3.83 4.62
N ALA A 13 19.11 -4.86 5.04
CA ALA A 13 18.50 -5.79 4.11
C ALA A 13 17.45 -5.14 3.20
N ALA A 14 16.64 -4.20 3.71
CA ALA A 14 15.67 -3.47 2.91
C ALA A 14 16.36 -2.60 1.83
N ILE A 15 17.45 -1.90 2.19
CA ILE A 15 18.26 -1.13 1.24
C ILE A 15 18.89 -2.04 0.18
N GLU A 16 19.48 -3.15 0.60
CA GLU A 16 20.09 -4.12 -0.30
C GLU A 16 19.08 -4.70 -1.29
N LEU A 17 17.88 -5.03 -0.82
CA LEU A 17 16.85 -5.62 -1.67
C LEU A 17 16.29 -4.61 -2.67
N ARG A 18 16.05 -3.36 -2.25
CA ARG A 18 15.72 -2.26 -3.18
C ARG A 18 16.79 -2.09 -4.26
N ARG A 19 18.06 -2.10 -3.86
CA ARG A 19 19.19 -2.01 -4.81
C ARG A 19 19.23 -3.20 -5.77
N LYS A 20 18.97 -4.42 -5.29
CA LYS A 20 18.87 -5.63 -6.15
C LYS A 20 17.75 -5.47 -7.20
N ALA A 21 16.60 -4.94 -6.79
CA ALA A 21 15.47 -4.62 -7.67
C ALA A 21 15.66 -3.34 -8.51
N LYS A 22 16.82 -2.66 -8.40
CA LYS A 22 17.12 -1.39 -9.09
C LYS A 22 16.11 -0.26 -8.81
N VAL A 23 15.52 -0.27 -7.62
CA VAL A 23 14.60 0.78 -7.15
C VAL A 23 15.36 1.78 -6.28
N LEU A 24 15.19 3.07 -6.55
CA LEU A 24 15.80 4.13 -5.75
C LEU A 24 15.15 4.21 -4.36
N LEU A 25 15.92 4.65 -3.36
CA LEU A 25 15.43 4.78 -1.98
C LEU A 25 14.40 5.91 -1.80
N GLU A 26 14.28 6.81 -2.76
CA GLU A 26 13.30 7.90 -2.78
C GLU A 26 12.01 7.54 -3.53
N ASP A 27 12.01 6.43 -4.26
CA ASP A 27 10.85 6.01 -5.04
C ASP A 27 9.92 5.11 -4.19
N PRO A 28 8.61 5.38 -4.18
CA PRO A 28 7.63 4.45 -3.63
C PRO A 28 7.61 3.14 -4.43
N ILE A 29 7.06 2.09 -3.82
CA ILE A 29 6.89 0.79 -4.48
C ILE A 29 5.48 0.27 -4.32
N CYS A 30 4.96 -0.39 -5.36
CA CYS A 30 3.93 -1.39 -5.17
C CYS A 30 4.63 -2.68 -4.73
N VAL A 31 4.42 -3.12 -3.49
CA VAL A 31 5.15 -4.27 -2.93
C VAL A 31 4.93 -5.57 -3.69
N TYR A 32 3.75 -5.73 -4.30
CA TYR A 32 3.42 -6.91 -5.10
C TYR A 32 4.25 -6.96 -6.38
N ASP A 33 4.35 -5.82 -7.07
CA ASP A 33 5.18 -5.70 -8.27
C ASP A 33 6.66 -5.78 -7.90
N PHE A 34 7.05 -5.23 -6.74
CA PHE A 34 8.41 -5.35 -6.21
C PHE A 34 8.81 -6.81 -5.93
N ALA A 35 7.93 -7.61 -5.33
CA ALA A 35 8.17 -9.04 -5.14
C ALA A 35 8.31 -9.79 -6.47
N ASP A 36 7.48 -9.44 -7.46
CA ASP A 36 7.57 -10.00 -8.82
C ASP A 36 8.91 -9.69 -9.49
N THR A 37 9.46 -8.48 -9.33
CA THR A 37 10.82 -8.15 -9.84
C THR A 37 11.95 -8.98 -9.20
N LEU A 38 11.67 -9.61 -8.06
CA LEU A 38 12.60 -10.50 -7.36
C LEU A 38 12.31 -11.97 -7.65
N GLU A 39 11.37 -12.25 -8.56
CA GLU A 39 10.88 -13.60 -8.91
C GLU A 39 10.25 -14.32 -7.71
N VAL A 40 9.67 -13.57 -6.77
CA VAL A 40 8.95 -14.11 -5.61
C VAL A 40 7.46 -14.02 -5.88
N GLU A 41 6.79 -15.17 -5.93
CA GLU A 41 5.37 -15.21 -6.23
C GLU A 41 4.54 -14.63 -5.07
N VAL A 42 3.55 -13.79 -5.38
CA VAL A 42 2.56 -13.35 -4.39
C VAL A 42 1.18 -13.90 -4.74
N ARG A 43 0.50 -14.48 -3.75
CA ARG A 43 -0.86 -15.00 -3.87
C ARG A 43 -1.76 -14.38 -2.81
N PHE A 44 -2.90 -13.87 -3.24
CA PHE A 44 -3.96 -13.45 -2.33
C PHE A 44 -4.83 -14.64 -1.95
N VAL A 45 -5.15 -14.75 -0.67
CA VAL A 45 -5.94 -15.86 -0.10
C VAL A 45 -7.14 -15.27 0.65
N GLY A 46 -8.32 -15.82 0.39
CA GLY A 46 -9.54 -15.47 1.13
C GLY A 46 -9.60 -16.16 2.49
N GLY A 47 -10.47 -15.68 3.38
CA GLY A 47 -10.65 -16.22 4.71
C GLY A 47 -10.29 -15.23 5.80
N SER A 48 -11.24 -15.01 6.72
CA SER A 48 -11.13 -14.02 7.78
C SER A 48 -10.11 -14.36 8.87
N SER A 49 -9.68 -15.62 8.97
CA SER A 49 -8.73 -16.14 9.96
C SER A 49 -7.26 -16.15 9.52
N PHE A 50 -6.98 -15.78 8.27
CA PHE A 50 -5.63 -15.77 7.70
C PHE A 50 -4.93 -14.42 7.94
N ALA A 51 -3.68 -14.45 8.43
CA ALA A 51 -2.89 -13.25 8.73
C ALA A 51 -1.78 -12.98 7.70
N GLY A 52 -1.18 -14.05 7.16
CA GLY A 52 -0.06 -14.03 6.22
C GLY A 52 0.66 -15.39 6.24
N MET A 53 1.45 -15.69 5.22
CA MET A 53 2.35 -16.85 5.24
C MET A 53 3.41 -16.76 4.15
N PHE A 54 4.64 -17.09 4.49
CA PHE A 54 5.69 -17.45 3.54
C PHE A 54 5.81 -18.98 3.44
N ALA A 55 5.67 -19.53 2.23
CA ALA A 55 5.89 -20.95 1.96
C ALA A 55 7.21 -21.17 1.20
N LYS A 56 8.24 -21.56 1.93
CA LYS A 56 9.59 -21.84 1.43
C LYS A 56 9.63 -22.91 0.34
N GLY A 57 8.78 -23.94 0.42
CA GLY A 57 8.71 -24.99 -0.61
C GLY A 57 8.15 -24.52 -1.95
N MET A 58 7.48 -23.36 -1.99
CA MET A 58 6.84 -22.81 -3.19
C MET A 58 7.42 -21.47 -3.64
N ASP A 59 8.37 -20.90 -2.87
CA ASP A 59 8.86 -19.52 -3.03
C ASP A 59 7.71 -18.51 -3.25
N ALA A 60 6.67 -18.65 -2.44
CA ALA A 60 5.45 -17.86 -2.54
C ALA A 60 5.07 -17.17 -1.22
N LEU A 61 4.62 -15.92 -1.33
CA LEU A 61 4.04 -15.12 -0.25
C LEU A 61 2.52 -15.18 -0.35
N PHE A 62 1.86 -15.49 0.75
CA PHE A 62 0.41 -15.53 0.84
C PHE A 62 -0.09 -14.34 1.66
N VAL A 63 -0.98 -13.56 1.06
CA VAL A 63 -1.48 -12.29 1.62
C VAL A 63 -3.00 -12.36 1.78
N PRO A 64 -3.58 -11.96 2.92
CA PRO A 64 -5.02 -12.05 3.12
C PRO A 64 -5.78 -11.04 2.25
N SER A 65 -6.75 -11.50 1.45
CA SER A 65 -7.49 -10.64 0.52
C SER A 65 -8.50 -9.71 1.21
N GLU A 66 -9.00 -10.08 2.39
CA GLU A 66 -10.08 -9.35 3.07
C GLU A 66 -9.59 -8.17 3.94
N ARG A 67 -8.27 -7.97 4.07
CA ARG A 67 -7.69 -6.89 4.87
C ARG A 67 -7.64 -5.56 4.10
N PRO A 68 -7.63 -4.40 4.79
CA PRO A 68 -7.42 -3.12 4.13
C PRO A 68 -6.13 -3.08 3.30
N ALA A 69 -6.16 -2.38 2.16
CA ALA A 69 -5.06 -2.38 1.18
C ALA A 69 -3.67 -2.13 1.79
N GLY A 70 -3.53 -1.09 2.62
CA GLY A 70 -2.26 -0.79 3.29
C GLY A 70 -1.80 -1.86 4.30
N ARG A 71 -2.73 -2.63 4.89
CA ARG A 71 -2.38 -3.77 5.75
C ARG A 71 -1.90 -4.95 4.92
N ARG A 72 -2.54 -5.23 3.78
CA ARG A 72 -2.09 -6.26 2.83
C ARG A 72 -0.69 -5.97 2.30
N ALA A 73 -0.41 -4.70 1.96
CA ALA A 73 0.91 -4.29 1.52
C ALA A 73 1.98 -4.49 2.60
N PHE A 74 1.67 -4.13 3.85
CA PHE A 74 2.58 -4.35 4.97
C PHE A 74 2.80 -5.85 5.25
N THR A 75 1.75 -6.67 5.24
CA THR A 75 1.87 -8.14 5.35
C THR A 75 2.74 -8.69 4.23
N CYS A 76 2.54 -8.30 2.98
CA CYS A 76 3.38 -8.76 1.87
C CYS A 76 4.86 -8.40 2.08
N ALA A 77 5.16 -7.20 2.56
CA ALA A 77 6.54 -6.79 2.85
C ALA A 77 7.14 -7.56 4.04
N HIS A 78 6.30 -7.90 5.02
CA HIS A 78 6.66 -8.72 6.18
C HIS A 78 7.01 -10.16 5.74
N GLU A 79 6.15 -10.81 4.96
CA GLU A 79 6.44 -12.15 4.40
C GLU A 79 7.68 -12.15 3.50
N LEU A 80 7.89 -11.08 2.73
CA LEU A 80 9.10 -10.92 1.93
C LEU A 80 10.36 -10.85 2.80
N ALA A 81 10.26 -10.38 4.05
CA ALA A 81 11.35 -10.46 5.01
C ALA A 81 11.65 -11.93 5.35
N HIS A 82 10.64 -12.73 5.69
CA HIS A 82 10.83 -14.15 5.99
C HIS A 82 11.52 -14.88 4.83
N TRP A 83 11.10 -14.62 3.59
CA TRP A 83 11.81 -15.09 2.40
C TRP A 83 13.27 -14.61 2.34
N ARG A 84 13.50 -13.30 2.49
CA ARG A 84 14.84 -12.69 2.38
C ARG A 84 15.84 -13.21 3.41
N PHE A 85 15.36 -13.51 4.62
CA PHE A 85 16.17 -14.01 5.73
C PHE A 85 16.17 -15.54 5.82
N GLY A 86 15.44 -16.23 4.95
CA GLY A 86 15.36 -17.68 4.92
C GLY A 86 14.73 -18.27 6.19
N HIS A 87 13.85 -17.51 6.86
CA HIS A 87 13.06 -18.01 7.98
C HIS A 87 12.22 -19.20 7.50
N GLY A 88 11.97 -20.17 8.38
CA GLY A 88 11.21 -21.39 8.04
C GLY A 88 9.77 -21.10 7.64
N GLU A 89 9.08 -22.10 7.08
CA GLU A 89 7.64 -22.00 6.80
C GLU A 89 6.89 -21.72 8.11
N ARG A 90 6.19 -20.59 8.16
CA ARG A 90 5.30 -20.23 9.25
C ARG A 90 3.96 -19.85 8.65
N VAL A 91 2.95 -20.68 8.92
CA VAL A 91 1.56 -20.28 8.74
C VAL A 91 1.26 -19.32 9.89
N GLU A 92 1.09 -18.02 9.63
CA GLU A 92 0.49 -17.14 10.62
C GLU A 92 -1.03 -17.33 10.58
N THR A 93 -1.55 -18.17 11.48
CA THR A 93 -2.95 -18.13 11.89
C THR A 93 -3.18 -16.93 12.80
N LEU A 94 -4.39 -16.37 12.80
CA LEU A 94 -4.85 -15.47 13.87
C LEU A 94 -5.00 -16.25 15.20
N ASP A 95 -3.93 -16.81 15.73
CA ASP A 95 -3.92 -17.26 17.12
C ASP A 95 -3.78 -16.00 17.98
N PHE A 96 -4.93 -15.52 18.47
CA PHE A 96 -5.02 -14.37 19.37
C PHE A 96 -4.25 -14.57 20.70
N ASP A 97 -3.85 -15.81 21.01
CA ASP A 97 -3.15 -16.18 22.24
C ASP A 97 -1.62 -16.26 22.10
N ARG A 98 -1.09 -16.13 20.88
CA ARG A 98 0.36 -16.20 20.64
C ARG A 98 0.95 -14.78 20.58
N ASP A 99 1.59 -14.36 21.67
CA ASP A 99 2.30 -13.07 21.69
C ASP A 99 3.66 -13.18 20.96
N ASP A 100 3.62 -13.41 19.65
CA ASP A 100 4.82 -13.49 18.82
C ASP A 100 5.51 -12.12 18.63
N ARG A 101 5.00 -11.05 19.25
CA ARG A 101 5.56 -9.67 19.18
C ARG A 101 6.97 -9.55 19.76
N ASP A 102 7.39 -10.50 20.60
CA ASP A 102 8.73 -10.54 21.18
C ASP A 102 9.68 -11.54 20.49
N VAL A 103 9.22 -12.25 19.46
CA VAL A 103 10.06 -13.16 18.68
C VAL A 103 11.02 -12.33 17.81
N PRO A 104 12.35 -12.54 17.90
CA PRO A 104 13.33 -11.73 17.16
C PRO A 104 13.12 -11.69 15.65
N GLU A 105 12.69 -12.80 15.05
CA GLU A 105 12.40 -12.93 13.61
C GLU A 105 11.23 -12.03 13.20
N GLU A 106 10.16 -11.99 13.99
CA GLU A 106 8.97 -11.17 13.75
C GLU A 106 9.25 -9.69 13.96
N ILE A 107 10.04 -9.35 14.99
CA ILE A 107 10.52 -7.97 15.18
C ILE A 107 11.34 -7.52 13.97
N LEU A 108 12.23 -8.37 13.48
CA LEU A 108 13.07 -8.10 12.32
C LEU A 108 12.25 -7.97 11.04
N ALA A 109 11.27 -8.84 10.81
CA ALA A 109 10.36 -8.77 9.67
C ALA A 109 9.51 -7.49 9.68
N ASN A 110 8.98 -7.10 10.84
CA ASN A 110 8.24 -5.85 10.99
C ASN A 110 9.10 -4.61 10.72
N HIS A 111 10.33 -4.56 11.25
CA HIS A 111 11.25 -3.47 10.92
C HIS A 111 11.60 -3.46 9.43
N PHE A 112 11.83 -4.63 8.83
CA PHE A 112 12.16 -4.75 7.42
C PHE A 112 11.02 -4.21 6.55
N ALA A 113 9.78 -4.62 6.83
CA ALA A 113 8.60 -4.14 6.11
C ALA A 113 8.46 -2.61 6.18
N GLY A 114 8.67 -2.03 7.38
CA GLY A 114 8.68 -0.59 7.57
C GLY A 114 9.73 0.12 6.72
N PHE A 115 11.00 -0.30 6.79
CA PHE A 115 12.08 0.32 6.02
C PHE A 115 12.00 0.05 4.50
N LEU A 116 11.43 -1.09 4.10
CA LEU A 116 11.20 -1.41 2.70
C LEU A 116 10.07 -0.56 2.09
N LEU A 117 8.98 -0.32 2.81
CA LEU A 117 7.87 0.47 2.26
C LEU A 117 8.08 1.98 2.44
N MET A 118 8.65 2.38 3.57
CA MET A 118 8.74 3.78 4.00
C MET A 118 10.19 4.16 4.37
N PRO A 119 11.16 4.08 3.45
CA PRO A 119 12.52 4.50 3.75
C PRO A 119 12.56 6.00 4.01
N ASN A 120 13.45 6.45 4.89
CA ASN A 120 13.65 7.86 5.20
C ASN A 120 13.73 8.75 3.93
N ARG A 121 14.48 8.31 2.90
CA ARG A 121 14.64 9.06 1.65
C ARG A 121 13.33 9.26 0.89
N ALA A 122 12.45 8.25 0.82
CA ALA A 122 11.14 8.42 0.21
C ALA A 122 10.26 9.34 1.06
N LEU A 123 10.26 9.18 2.38
CA LEU A 123 9.52 10.07 3.28
C LEU A 123 9.94 11.54 3.09
N MET A 124 11.24 11.82 3.06
CA MET A 124 11.77 13.17 2.83
C MET A 124 11.42 13.69 1.43
N ALA A 125 11.53 12.86 0.39
CA ALA A 125 11.23 13.27 -0.98
C ALA A 125 9.74 13.60 -1.15
N GLU A 126 8.85 12.76 -0.63
CA GLU A 126 7.41 12.92 -0.76
C GLU A 126 6.85 14.07 0.10
N ALA A 127 7.41 14.30 1.28
CA ALA A 127 7.11 15.47 2.10
C ALA A 127 7.66 16.75 1.46
N GLY A 128 8.91 16.74 1.00
CA GLY A 128 9.57 17.87 0.36
C GLY A 128 8.87 18.34 -0.92
N ALA A 129 8.45 17.40 -1.78
CA ALA A 129 7.69 17.71 -3.00
C ALA A 129 6.36 18.42 -2.73
N ARG A 130 5.80 18.26 -1.52
CA ARG A 130 4.52 18.85 -1.11
C ARG A 130 4.67 19.97 -0.07
N GLY A 131 5.90 20.29 0.35
CA GLY A 131 6.18 21.29 1.37
C GLY A 131 5.72 20.91 2.79
N PHE A 132 5.57 19.62 3.09
CA PHE A 132 5.13 19.16 4.40
C PHE A 132 6.27 19.21 5.44
N ASP A 133 5.98 19.70 6.64
CA ASP A 133 6.87 19.60 7.81
C ASP A 133 6.34 18.52 8.76
N PHE A 134 7.14 17.49 9.02
CA PHE A 134 6.78 16.39 9.92
C PHE A 134 6.42 16.88 11.34
N ARG A 135 7.02 17.97 11.83
CA ARG A 135 6.75 18.52 13.17
C ARG A 135 5.37 19.14 13.29
N SER A 136 4.80 19.60 12.18
CA SER A 136 3.46 20.19 12.10
C SER A 136 2.51 19.41 11.19
N LEU A 137 2.85 18.15 10.90
CA LEU A 137 2.11 17.32 9.95
C LEU A 137 0.65 17.20 10.37
N THR A 138 -0.24 17.45 9.42
CA THR A 138 -1.68 17.28 9.60
C THR A 138 -2.13 15.87 9.22
N ALA A 139 -3.32 15.46 9.69
CA ALA A 139 -3.88 14.15 9.35
C ALA A 139 -4.11 13.96 7.84
N HIS A 140 -4.50 15.02 7.13
CA HIS A 140 -4.66 14.97 5.67
C HIS A 140 -3.33 14.76 4.95
N GLU A 141 -2.27 15.46 5.36
CA GLU A 141 -0.92 15.32 4.78
C GLU A 141 -0.34 13.93 5.06
N ALA A 142 -0.48 13.44 6.30
CA ALA A 142 -0.10 12.09 6.66
C ALA A 142 -0.88 11.04 5.83
N TYR A 143 -2.17 11.24 5.57
CA TYR A 143 -2.96 10.36 4.70
C TYR A 143 -2.51 10.39 3.23
N ARG A 144 -2.08 11.56 2.72
CA ARG A 144 -1.48 11.68 1.37
C ARG A 144 -0.16 10.93 1.28
N LEU A 145 0.73 11.09 2.25
CA LEU A 145 1.98 10.33 2.32
C LEU A 145 1.73 8.82 2.39
N ALA A 146 0.76 8.40 3.20
CA ALA A 146 0.38 6.99 3.32
C ALA A 146 -0.15 6.44 1.98
N SER A 147 -0.96 7.23 1.26
CA SER A 147 -1.46 6.90 -0.08
C SER A 147 -0.31 6.68 -1.07
N GLN A 148 0.60 7.65 -1.18
CA GLN A 148 1.76 7.60 -2.09
C GLN A 148 2.69 6.41 -1.82
N LEU A 149 2.88 6.06 -0.55
CA LEU A 149 3.74 4.95 -0.13
C LEU A 149 3.03 3.59 -0.09
N GLY A 150 1.72 3.55 -0.38
CA GLY A 150 0.94 2.31 -0.41
C GLY A 150 0.75 1.65 0.96
N VAL A 151 0.77 2.43 2.05
CA VAL A 151 0.68 1.92 3.43
C VAL A 151 -0.57 2.41 4.16
N GLY A 152 -0.89 1.77 5.29
CA GLY A 152 -1.96 2.24 6.18
C GLY A 152 -1.57 3.54 6.90
N TYR A 153 -2.56 4.40 7.15
CA TYR A 153 -2.40 5.65 7.90
C TYR A 153 -1.71 5.45 9.26
N ASP A 154 -2.23 4.54 10.10
CA ASP A 154 -1.63 4.24 11.41
C ASP A 154 -0.24 3.59 11.29
N THR A 155 -0.01 2.81 10.23
CA THR A 155 1.29 2.19 9.95
C THR A 155 2.34 3.28 9.67
N LEU A 156 2.00 4.27 8.85
CA LEU A 156 2.87 5.42 8.58
C LEU A 156 3.19 6.16 9.88
N ILE A 157 2.18 6.54 10.66
CA ILE A 157 2.37 7.32 11.90
C ILE A 157 3.29 6.59 12.87
N LYS A 158 3.06 5.29 13.09
CA LYS A 158 3.90 4.47 13.98
C LYS A 158 5.34 4.39 13.46
N HIS A 159 5.54 4.27 12.16
CA HIS A 159 6.87 4.24 11.56
C HIS A 159 7.59 5.59 11.69
N LEU A 160 6.89 6.70 11.43
CA LEU A 160 7.40 8.07 11.62
C LEU A 160 7.86 8.30 13.07
N ARG A 161 7.09 7.80 14.05
CA ARG A 161 7.40 7.94 15.47
C ARG A 161 8.56 7.06 15.91
N TRP A 162 8.44 5.75 15.69
CA TRP A 162 9.29 4.76 16.36
C TRP A 162 10.55 4.40 15.56
N SER A 163 10.44 4.32 14.24
CA SER A 163 11.56 3.95 13.36
C SER A 163 12.36 5.17 12.94
N GLU A 164 11.68 6.20 12.44
CA GLU A 164 12.31 7.36 11.79
C GLU A 164 12.51 8.55 12.75
N ARG A 165 11.74 8.60 13.85
CA ARG A 165 11.77 9.69 14.85
C ARG A 165 11.56 11.08 14.25
N LEU A 166 10.77 11.16 13.17
CA LEU A 166 10.45 12.41 12.48
C LEU A 166 9.32 13.17 13.18
N ILE A 167 8.54 12.47 14.01
CA ILE A 167 7.48 13.05 14.84
C ILE A 167 7.67 12.66 16.31
N ASP A 168 7.23 13.53 17.21
CA ASP A 168 7.21 13.25 18.65
C ASP A 168 5.92 12.51 19.08
N GLN A 169 5.79 12.24 20.39
CA GLN A 169 4.62 11.52 20.91
C GLN A 169 3.35 12.36 20.77
N GLU A 170 3.45 13.66 21.06
CA GLU A 170 2.33 14.58 21.01
C GLU A 170 1.75 14.65 19.59
N ARG A 171 2.62 14.77 18.58
CA ARG A 171 2.22 14.76 17.17
C ARG A 171 1.59 13.43 16.76
N MET A 172 2.15 12.30 17.21
CA MET A 172 1.54 10.98 16.98
C MET A 172 0.13 10.92 17.56
N ASP A 173 -0.05 11.30 18.82
CA ASP A 173 -1.34 11.26 19.50
C ASP A 173 -2.36 12.17 18.79
N GLN A 174 -1.96 13.38 18.40
CA GLN A 174 -2.79 14.31 17.62
C GLN A 174 -3.24 13.73 16.27
N LEU A 175 -2.33 13.10 15.53
CA LEU A 175 -2.64 12.46 14.25
C LEU A 175 -3.62 11.28 14.43
N GLN A 176 -3.50 10.53 15.52
CA GLN A 176 -4.34 9.36 15.80
C GLN A 176 -5.75 9.70 16.31
N LEU A 177 -6.03 10.97 16.64
CA LEU A 177 -7.41 11.43 16.88
C LEU A 177 -8.31 11.32 15.63
N ARG A 178 -7.71 11.22 14.44
CA ARG A 178 -8.42 11.11 13.17
C ARG A 178 -8.29 9.69 12.63
N THR A 179 -9.42 9.02 12.39
CA THR A 179 -9.38 7.69 11.77
C THR A 179 -9.36 7.79 10.24
N PRO A 180 -8.87 6.75 9.53
CA PRO A 180 -8.99 6.68 8.07
C PRO A 180 -10.44 6.82 7.59
N LYS A 181 -11.41 6.30 8.35
CA LYS A 181 -12.83 6.44 8.02
C LYS A 181 -13.26 7.92 8.05
N ASP A 182 -12.87 8.65 9.10
CA ASP A 182 -13.20 10.07 9.23
C ASP A 182 -12.58 10.92 8.14
N LEU A 183 -11.31 10.64 7.80
CA LEU A 183 -10.59 11.33 6.72
C LEU A 183 -11.25 11.09 5.37
N ARG A 184 -11.62 9.84 5.06
CA ARG A 184 -12.37 9.54 3.82
C ARG A 184 -13.70 10.28 3.76
N ARG A 185 -14.46 10.27 4.86
CA ARG A 185 -15.74 10.97 4.93
C ARG A 185 -15.59 12.49 4.72
N GLU A 186 -14.55 13.10 5.29
CA GLU A 186 -14.27 14.52 5.12
C GLU A 186 -13.88 14.85 3.67
N LEU A 187 -12.92 14.09 3.11
CA LEU A 187 -12.39 14.31 1.76
C LEU A 187 -13.42 14.05 0.66
N LEU A 188 -14.31 13.08 0.85
CA LEU A 188 -15.39 12.78 -0.09
C LEU A 188 -16.67 13.55 0.26
N GLY A 189 -16.86 14.05 1.47
CA GLY A 189 -18.13 14.68 1.89
C GLY A 189 -19.32 13.70 2.01
N HIS A 190 -19.10 12.38 1.97
CA HIS A 190 -20.08 11.35 2.32
C HIS A 190 -19.39 10.11 2.89
N ASP A 191 -20.15 9.20 3.51
CA ASP A 191 -19.59 7.91 3.93
C ASP A 191 -19.34 7.04 2.71
N ALA A 192 -18.10 6.59 2.54
CA ALA A 192 -17.68 5.69 1.48
C ALA A 192 -17.06 4.45 2.12
N ARG A 193 -17.60 3.28 1.76
CA ARG A 193 -17.14 1.99 2.31
C ARG A 193 -15.79 1.55 1.73
N GLY A 194 -15.48 1.97 0.50
CA GLY A 194 -14.23 1.67 -0.19
C GLY A 194 -13.01 2.37 0.40
N HIS A 195 -11.83 1.92 -0.03
CA HIS A 195 -10.58 2.63 0.19
C HIS A 195 -10.57 3.95 -0.59
N LEU A 196 -9.72 4.89 -0.17
CA LEU A 196 -9.51 6.15 -0.86
C LEU A 196 -8.01 6.39 -1.03
N VAL A 197 -7.57 6.53 -2.27
CA VAL A 197 -6.21 6.97 -2.61
C VAL A 197 -6.22 8.46 -2.94
N ILE A 198 -5.29 9.24 -2.38
CA ILE A 198 -5.08 10.62 -2.83
C ILE A 198 -3.88 10.65 -3.77
N ALA A 199 -4.15 10.65 -5.07
CA ALA A 199 -3.16 10.80 -6.13
C ALA A 199 -3.11 12.26 -6.59
N ASP A 200 -2.52 13.12 -5.77
CA ASP A 200 -2.41 14.56 -6.05
C ASP A 200 -1.43 14.87 -7.20
N ALA A 201 -1.25 16.16 -7.50
CA ALA A 201 -0.38 16.60 -8.59
C ALA A 201 1.10 16.21 -8.42
N GLN A 202 1.52 15.81 -7.22
CA GLN A 202 2.88 15.32 -6.93
C GLN A 202 2.95 13.78 -6.94
N TRP A 203 1.85 13.09 -7.27
CA TRP A 203 1.85 11.64 -7.44
C TRP A 203 2.83 11.23 -8.52
N ARG A 204 3.61 10.18 -8.25
CA ARG A 204 4.70 9.75 -9.15
C ARG A 204 5.08 8.29 -8.93
N LYS A 205 5.73 7.71 -9.95
CA LYS A 205 6.45 6.41 -9.95
C LYS A 205 5.62 5.13 -9.79
N VAL A 206 4.46 5.21 -9.14
CA VAL A 206 3.56 4.06 -8.93
C VAL A 206 2.22 4.28 -9.64
N ALA A 207 1.58 3.17 -10.00
CA ALA A 207 0.20 3.18 -10.46
C ALA A 207 -0.76 3.49 -9.30
N ILE A 208 -1.95 3.96 -9.64
CA ILE A 208 -3.07 4.14 -8.72
C ILE A 208 -3.80 2.80 -8.64
N ASP A 209 -3.44 1.97 -7.66
CA ASP A 209 -4.05 0.66 -7.45
C ASP A 209 -5.33 0.78 -6.61
N LEU A 210 -6.43 0.24 -7.13
CA LEU A 210 -7.76 0.27 -6.51
C LEU A 210 -8.43 -1.11 -6.60
N GLU A 211 -9.38 -1.38 -5.70
CA GLU A 211 -10.38 -2.43 -5.92
C GLU A 211 -11.68 -1.83 -6.43
N VAL A 212 -12.52 -2.63 -7.12
CA VAL A 212 -13.89 -2.22 -7.47
C VAL A 212 -14.62 -1.66 -6.23
N GLY A 213 -15.20 -0.47 -6.36
CA GLY A 213 -15.87 0.29 -5.30
C GLY A 213 -14.95 1.20 -4.47
N ASP A 214 -13.63 1.12 -4.65
CA ASP A 214 -12.69 2.08 -4.09
C ASP A 214 -12.69 3.38 -4.90
N HIS A 215 -12.19 4.45 -4.28
CA HIS A 215 -12.16 5.78 -4.87
C HIS A 215 -10.72 6.30 -4.93
N ALA A 216 -10.47 7.24 -5.85
CA ALA A 216 -9.29 8.08 -5.79
C ALA A 216 -9.65 9.56 -6.00
N ILE A 217 -8.87 10.44 -5.39
CA ILE A 217 -8.85 11.86 -5.73
C ILE A 217 -7.62 12.09 -6.62
N VAL A 218 -7.86 12.57 -7.83
CA VAL A 218 -6.83 12.94 -8.82
C VAL A 218 -6.87 14.45 -9.07
N PRO A 219 -5.87 15.07 -9.72
CA PRO A 219 -5.83 16.52 -9.91
C PRO A 219 -7.07 17.06 -10.63
N HIS A 220 -7.39 18.34 -10.37
CA HIS A 220 -8.47 19.04 -11.06
C HIS A 220 -8.31 18.99 -12.57
N GLY A 221 -9.43 18.83 -13.28
CA GLY A 221 -9.44 18.74 -14.74
C GLY A 221 -8.86 17.44 -15.31
N ALA A 222 -8.49 16.47 -14.46
CA ALA A 222 -8.03 15.19 -14.96
C ALA A 222 -9.15 14.43 -15.69
N ALA A 223 -8.81 13.85 -16.83
CA ALA A 223 -9.66 12.95 -17.60
C ALA A 223 -9.30 11.48 -17.33
N ILE A 224 -10.26 10.58 -17.54
CA ILE A 224 -10.04 9.13 -17.47
C ILE A 224 -10.21 8.53 -18.86
N ASN A 225 -9.19 7.80 -19.30
CA ASN A 225 -9.20 7.00 -20.52
C ASN A 225 -9.25 5.51 -20.16
N GLY A 226 -10.19 4.77 -20.73
CA GLY A 226 -10.50 3.39 -20.36
C GLY A 226 -11.76 3.26 -19.51
N ASN A 227 -12.14 2.02 -19.21
CA ASN A 227 -13.46 1.68 -18.69
C ASN A 227 -13.43 1.07 -17.27
N SER A 228 -12.27 0.99 -16.63
CA SER A 228 -12.09 0.39 -15.29
C SER A 228 -12.36 1.40 -14.17
N ALA A 229 -12.24 2.69 -14.45
CA ALA A 229 -12.58 3.78 -13.53
C ALA A 229 -13.40 4.86 -14.23
N ARG A 230 -14.20 5.61 -13.47
CA ARG A 230 -14.97 6.75 -13.98
C ARG A 230 -14.88 7.95 -13.05
N ILE A 231 -15.03 9.15 -13.61
CA ILE A 231 -15.20 10.37 -12.83
C ILE A 231 -16.62 10.37 -12.24
N VAL A 232 -16.72 10.54 -10.93
CA VAL A 232 -18.00 10.65 -10.22
C VAL A 232 -18.41 12.10 -10.07
N ARG A 233 -17.46 12.97 -9.69
CA ARG A 233 -17.66 14.41 -9.50
C ARG A 233 -16.32 15.12 -9.29
N GLU A 234 -16.37 16.44 -9.32
CA GLU A 234 -15.31 17.30 -8.81
C GLU A 234 -15.57 17.66 -7.35
N SER A 235 -14.52 17.73 -6.54
CA SER A 235 -14.55 18.21 -5.14
C SER A 235 -13.52 19.32 -4.94
N GLN A 236 -13.52 19.96 -3.78
CA GLN A 236 -12.49 20.94 -3.40
C GLN A 236 -11.05 20.37 -3.36
N HIS A 237 -10.90 19.05 -3.42
CA HIS A 237 -9.61 18.36 -3.34
C HIS A 237 -9.13 17.81 -4.69
N GLY A 238 -9.96 17.84 -5.74
CA GLY A 238 -9.65 17.31 -7.07
C GLY A 238 -10.84 16.60 -7.72
N MET A 239 -10.56 15.89 -8.82
CA MET A 239 -11.56 15.01 -9.44
C MET A 239 -11.66 13.72 -8.63
N VAL A 240 -12.87 13.37 -8.21
CA VAL A 240 -13.15 12.10 -7.53
C VAL A 240 -13.48 11.06 -8.59
N ILE A 241 -12.69 9.98 -8.63
CA ILE A 241 -12.91 8.82 -9.48
C ILE A 241 -13.31 7.60 -8.64
N GLU A 242 -14.11 6.73 -9.23
CA GLU A 242 -14.54 5.45 -8.67
C GLU A 242 -14.04 4.32 -9.58
N ALA A 243 -13.47 3.29 -8.97
CA ALA A 243 -13.13 2.04 -9.63
C ALA A 243 -14.41 1.20 -9.83
N VAL A 244 -14.74 0.88 -11.09
CA VAL A 244 -16.04 0.29 -11.44
C VAL A 244 -15.97 -1.15 -11.92
N ARG A 245 -14.87 -1.55 -12.57
CA ARG A 245 -14.65 -2.94 -13.01
C ARG A 245 -13.16 -3.27 -13.06
N PRO A 246 -12.77 -4.55 -12.94
CA PRO A 246 -11.38 -4.96 -13.11
C PRO A 246 -10.79 -4.52 -14.44
N GLY A 247 -9.48 -4.29 -14.48
CA GLY A 247 -8.78 -3.87 -15.68
C GLY A 247 -7.88 -2.67 -15.44
N ILE A 248 -7.55 -2.00 -16.53
CA ILE A 248 -6.60 -0.90 -16.54
C ILE A 248 -7.22 0.31 -17.23
N SER A 249 -7.13 1.46 -16.58
CA SER A 249 -7.44 2.77 -17.16
C SER A 249 -6.26 3.71 -16.98
N GLN A 250 -6.32 4.89 -17.57
CA GLN A 250 -5.31 5.92 -17.44
C GLN A 250 -5.96 7.22 -16.97
N ALA A 251 -5.42 7.81 -15.92
CA ALA A 251 -5.76 9.16 -15.49
C ALA A 251 -4.79 10.15 -16.12
N LEU A 252 -5.33 11.18 -16.79
CA LEU A 252 -4.61 12.17 -17.56
C LEU A 252 -4.91 13.56 -16.97
N GLY A 253 -3.90 14.18 -16.37
CA GLY A 253 -3.99 15.51 -15.77
C GLY A 253 -3.47 16.59 -16.71
N SER A 254 -3.20 17.77 -16.17
CA SER A 254 -2.53 18.84 -16.92
C SER A 254 -1.03 18.56 -17.08
N GLY A 255 -0.47 18.97 -18.22
CA GLY A 255 0.96 18.80 -18.51
C GLY A 255 1.37 17.34 -18.69
N GLU A 256 2.41 16.92 -17.97
CA GLU A 256 2.97 15.55 -18.04
C GLU A 256 2.36 14.59 -17.00
N TRP A 257 1.38 15.05 -16.20
CA TRP A 257 0.77 14.19 -15.18
C TRP A 257 -0.10 13.13 -15.87
N ALA A 258 0.35 11.88 -15.85
CA ALA A 258 -0.39 10.75 -16.38
C ALA A 258 -0.04 9.48 -15.61
N HIS A 259 -1.06 8.77 -15.10
CA HIS A 259 -0.87 7.57 -14.31
C HIS A 259 -1.84 6.45 -14.69
N MET A 260 -1.34 5.23 -14.66
CA MET A 260 -2.19 4.05 -14.78
C MET A 260 -3.07 3.94 -13.52
N VAL A 261 -4.36 3.72 -13.73
CA VAL A 261 -5.32 3.30 -12.70
C VAL A 261 -5.55 1.82 -12.91
N ARG A 262 -5.06 0.98 -11.99
CA ARG A 262 -5.20 -0.48 -12.08
C ARG A 262 -6.25 -0.91 -11.08
N VAL A 263 -7.29 -1.57 -11.58
CA VAL A 263 -8.44 -1.97 -10.79
C VAL A 263 -8.49 -3.47 -10.68
N SER A 264 -8.53 -3.99 -9.45
CA SER A 264 -8.76 -5.41 -9.19
C SER A 264 -10.19 -5.67 -8.73
N ARG A 265 -10.60 -6.95 -8.80
CA ARG A 265 -11.82 -7.40 -8.11
C ARG A 265 -11.72 -7.08 -6.61
N LYS A 266 -12.86 -6.80 -5.99
CA LYS A 266 -12.93 -6.62 -4.53
C LYS A 266 -12.48 -7.91 -3.84
N GLN A 267 -11.52 -7.81 -2.91
CA GLN A 267 -11.00 -8.96 -2.17
C GLN A 267 -10.50 -10.09 -3.08
N PHE A 268 -9.84 -9.74 -4.19
CA PHE A 268 -9.28 -10.68 -5.16
C PHE A 268 -8.51 -11.83 -4.50
N VAL A 269 -8.76 -13.06 -4.97
CA VAL A 269 -8.06 -14.29 -4.56
C VAL A 269 -7.36 -14.88 -5.77
N GLY A 270 -6.10 -15.26 -5.61
CA GLY A 270 -5.26 -15.79 -6.69
C GLY A 270 -3.91 -15.10 -6.81
N ARG A 271 -3.21 -15.33 -7.92
CA ARG A 271 -1.87 -14.80 -8.16
C ARG A 271 -1.92 -13.29 -8.36
N ALA A 272 -1.07 -12.54 -7.65
CA ALA A 272 -1.05 -11.07 -7.69
C ALA A 272 -0.79 -10.51 -9.10
N ALA A 273 -0.08 -11.25 -9.95
CA ALA A 273 0.16 -10.90 -11.36
C ALA A 273 -1.14 -10.81 -12.19
N PHE A 274 -2.21 -11.49 -11.78
CA PHE A 274 -3.49 -11.54 -12.49
C PHE A 274 -4.57 -10.65 -11.87
N ARG A 275 -4.24 -9.88 -10.83
CA ARG A 275 -5.24 -9.15 -10.04
C ARG A 275 -6.00 -8.08 -10.82
N HIS A 276 -5.43 -7.58 -11.92
CA HIS A 276 -6.03 -6.54 -12.75
C HIS A 276 -6.39 -7.03 -14.16
N LEU A 277 -6.43 -8.34 -14.40
CA LEU A 277 -6.95 -8.85 -15.67
C LEU A 277 -8.41 -8.41 -15.79
N GLU A 278 -8.76 -7.96 -17.00
CA GLU A 278 -10.15 -7.68 -17.35
C GLU A 278 -10.96 -8.98 -17.22
N ASP A 279 -12.21 -8.85 -16.80
CA ASP A 279 -13.15 -9.96 -16.94
C ASP A 279 -13.33 -10.16 -18.45
N ASP A 280 -13.27 -11.41 -18.94
CA ASP A 280 -13.76 -11.69 -20.28
C ASP A 280 -15.23 -11.22 -20.27
N ASP A 281 -15.56 -10.18 -21.06
CA ASP A 281 -16.94 -9.75 -21.21
C ASP A 281 -17.75 -11.02 -21.54
N ASP A 282 -18.79 -11.34 -20.76
CA ASP A 282 -19.79 -12.38 -21.08
C ASP A 282 -20.53 -11.94 -22.35
N ASP A 283 -19.83 -11.94 -23.49
CA ASP A 283 -20.35 -11.76 -24.84
C ASP A 283 -20.68 -13.14 -25.42
N THR A 284 -21.20 -14.03 -24.57
CA THR A 284 -22.13 -15.07 -24.98
C THR A 284 -23.55 -14.54 -24.85
N THR A 285 -23.86 -13.47 -25.59
CA THR A 285 -25.15 -13.44 -26.26
C THR A 285 -25.09 -14.54 -27.33
N LEU A 286 -25.40 -15.77 -26.90
CA LEU A 286 -25.89 -16.78 -27.81
C LEU A 286 -27.22 -16.25 -28.35
N ASP A 287 -27.13 -15.49 -29.44
CA ASP A 287 -28.24 -15.32 -30.36
C ASP A 287 -28.67 -16.72 -30.82
N ASN A 288 -29.79 -17.17 -30.27
CA ASN A 288 -30.64 -18.24 -30.79
C ASN A 288 -32.04 -17.68 -30.97
#